data_AF-A0A9J9BC77-F1
#
_entry.id   AF-A0A9J9BC77-F1
#
_cell.length_a   1.000
_cell.length_b   1.000
_cell.length_c   1.000
_cell.angle_alpha   90.00
_cell.angle_beta   90.00
_cell.angle_gamma   90.00
#
_symmetry.space_group_name_H-M   'P 1'
#
loop_
_entity.id
_entity.type
_entity.pdbx_description
1 polymer ?
#
loop_
_entity_poly.entity_id
_entity_poly.type
_entity_poly.pdbx_seq_one_letter_code
_entity_poly.pdbx_strand_id
1 'polypeptide(L)'
;MNQESVIRQRGAVIVDALNGVVKWKYDDFNRALLAEFSADKADQVNAIVKKHYAVEWHAKNIKQAPMLMKHLAGKYAVLSKKQRLYYSEETERPDVMLAWWPWGHGATVSVRLFMVSQEPFVSKRPLLKRIFAFLK
;
A
#
# COMPACT_ATOMS: atom_id res chain seq x y z
N MET A 1 -10.61 -9.43 18.63
CA MET A 1 -10.33 -8.06 18.15
C MET A 1 -10.99 -7.89 16.78
N ASN A 2 -11.70 -6.79 16.55
CA ASN A 2 -12.23 -6.47 15.22
C ASN A 2 -11.10 -5.99 14.29
N GLN A 3 -11.33 -6.00 12.98
CA GLN A 3 -10.29 -5.67 12.00
C GLN A 3 -9.78 -4.23 12.12
N GLU A 4 -10.65 -3.27 12.47
CA GLU A 4 -10.24 -1.89 12.73
C GLU A 4 -9.16 -1.84 13.82
N SER A 5 -9.41 -2.51 14.96
CA SER A 5 -8.48 -2.54 16.09
C SER A 5 -7.13 -3.16 15.71
N VAL A 6 -7.14 -4.21 14.88
CA VAL A 6 -5.91 -4.84 14.38
C VAL A 6 -5.12 -3.87 13.50
N ILE A 7 -5.77 -3.16 12.58
CA ILE A 7 -5.09 -2.20 11.70
C ILE A 7 -4.52 -1.04 12.53
N ARG A 8 -5.28 -0.52 13.50
CA ARG A 8 -4.80 0.54 14.40
C ARG A 8 -3.58 0.09 15.19
N GLN A 9 -3.59 -1.13 15.73
CA GLN A 9 -2.48 -1.66 16.51
C GLN A 9 -1.23 -1.86 15.64
N ARG A 10 -1.36 -2.56 14.50
CA ARG A 10 -0.21 -2.88 13.63
C ARG A 10 0.32 -1.66 12.87
N GLY A 11 -0.54 -0.68 12.66
CA GLY A 11 -0.24 0.58 11.98
C GLY A 11 -0.06 1.77 12.92
N ALA A 12 0.08 1.56 14.23
CA ALA A 12 0.04 2.62 15.24
C ALA A 12 0.96 3.79 14.90
N VAL A 13 2.20 3.51 14.48
CA VAL A 13 3.20 4.51 14.10
C VAL A 13 2.67 5.52 13.09
N ILE A 14 2.03 5.07 12.00
CA ILE A 14 1.51 5.97 10.97
C ILE A 14 0.15 6.58 11.34
N VAL A 15 -0.68 5.83 12.08
CA VAL A 15 -1.97 6.33 12.56
C VAL A 15 -1.74 7.52 13.50
N ASP A 16 -0.86 7.36 14.48
CA ASP A 16 -0.54 8.37 15.48
C ASP A 16 0.15 9.58 14.86
N ALA A 17 1.11 9.36 13.95
CA ALA A 17 1.78 10.43 13.23
C ALA A 17 0.81 11.30 12.40
N LEU A 18 -0.29 10.72 11.91
CA LEU A 18 -1.28 11.41 11.09
C LEU A 18 -2.50 11.94 11.88
N ASN A 19 -2.70 11.54 13.14
CA ASN A 19 -3.86 11.95 13.95
C ASN A 19 -4.02 13.48 14.11
N GLY A 20 -2.92 14.24 14.06
CA GLY A 20 -2.95 15.70 14.13
C GLY A 20 -3.35 16.40 12.82
N VAL A 21 -3.34 15.70 11.68
CA VAL A 21 -3.53 16.29 10.35
C VAL A 21 -4.72 15.73 9.58
N VAL A 22 -5.13 14.50 9.86
CA VAL A 22 -6.27 13.83 9.22
C VAL A 22 -7.21 13.20 10.26
N LYS A 23 -8.44 12.92 9.85
CA LYS A 23 -9.42 12.20 10.65
C LYS A 23 -9.60 10.79 10.10
N TRP A 24 -9.25 9.79 10.89
CA TRP A 24 -9.44 8.38 10.53
C TRP A 24 -10.88 7.94 10.77
N LYS A 25 -11.44 7.23 9.79
CA LYS A 25 -12.68 6.44 9.90
C LYS A 25 -12.39 5.02 9.42
N TYR A 26 -13.15 4.04 9.90
CA TYR A 26 -13.10 2.71 9.30
C TYR A 26 -13.97 2.68 8.05
N ASP A 27 -13.48 2.04 6.99
CA ASP A 27 -14.17 1.81 5.73
C ASP A 27 -14.44 0.31 5.61
N ASP A 28 -15.66 -0.12 5.92
CA ASP A 28 -16.07 -1.53 5.87
C ASP A 28 -15.94 -2.14 4.47
N PHE A 29 -16.20 -1.35 3.42
CA PHE A 29 -16.15 -1.82 2.04
C PHE A 29 -14.71 -2.17 1.64
N ASN A 30 -13.76 -1.31 1.99
CA ASN A 30 -12.35 -1.59 1.74
C ASN A 30 -11.64 -2.35 2.86
N ARG A 31 -12.31 -2.53 4.00
CA ARG A 31 -11.78 -3.14 5.23
C ARG A 31 -10.47 -2.49 5.66
N ALA A 32 -10.45 -1.15 5.67
CA ALA A 32 -9.27 -0.32 5.86
C ALA A 32 -9.57 0.87 6.78
N LEU A 33 -8.55 1.42 7.44
CA LEU A 33 -8.66 2.77 7.98
C LEU A 33 -8.52 3.75 6.83
N LEU A 34 -9.46 4.69 6.74
CA LEU A 34 -9.57 5.67 5.67
C LEU A 34 -9.47 7.07 6.28
N ALA A 35 -8.71 7.94 5.63
CA ALA A 35 -8.77 9.36 5.85
C ALA A 35 -8.87 10.10 4.51
N GLU A 36 -9.74 11.10 4.45
CA GLU A 36 -9.97 11.98 3.31
C GLU A 36 -9.62 13.42 3.72
N PHE A 37 -8.90 14.13 2.86
CA PHE A 37 -8.44 15.49 3.15
C PHE A 37 -8.29 16.32 1.87
N SER A 38 -8.25 17.65 2.02
CA SER A 38 -8.02 18.60 0.92
C SER A 38 -6.64 18.37 0.30
N ALA A 39 -6.55 18.48 -1.02
CA ALA A 39 -5.29 18.45 -1.76
C ALA A 39 -4.26 19.47 -1.24
N ASP A 40 -4.68 20.57 -0.62
CA ASP A 40 -3.76 21.57 -0.02
C ASP A 40 -2.93 21.00 1.13
N LYS A 41 -3.42 19.94 1.79
CA LYS A 41 -2.70 19.23 2.87
C LYS A 41 -1.82 18.10 2.34
N ALA A 42 -1.84 17.84 1.02
CA ALA A 42 -1.18 16.68 0.44
C ALA A 42 0.32 16.63 0.74
N ASP A 43 1.01 17.75 0.59
CA ASP A 43 2.46 17.79 0.82
C ASP A 43 2.80 17.55 2.29
N GLN A 44 2.03 18.13 3.22
CA GLN A 44 2.19 17.90 4.66
C GLN A 44 1.97 16.43 5.02
N VAL A 45 0.85 15.84 4.58
CA VAL A 45 0.53 14.43 4.87
C VAL A 45 1.57 13.50 4.24
N ASN A 46 1.98 13.76 2.99
CA ASN A 46 2.96 12.95 2.29
C ASN A 46 4.35 13.02 2.96
N ALA A 47 4.76 14.18 3.48
CA ALA A 47 6.00 14.31 4.23
C ALA A 47 5.99 13.45 5.51
N ILE A 48 4.87 13.42 6.23
CA ILE A 48 4.69 12.55 7.40
C ILE A 48 4.73 11.08 6.99
N VAL A 49 4.00 10.69 5.93
CA VAL A 49 4.00 9.31 5.43
C VAL A 49 5.42 8.85 5.09
N LYS A 50 6.19 9.64 4.33
CA LYS A 50 7.56 9.28 3.93
C LYS A 50 8.55 9.19 5.10
N LYS A 51 8.31 9.92 6.19
CA LYS A 51 9.12 9.84 7.40
C LYS A 51 9.01 8.47 8.08
N HIS A 52 7.84 7.83 7.98
CA HIS A 52 7.57 6.56 8.67
C HIS A 52 7.58 5.36 7.72
N TYR A 53 7.12 5.52 6.48
CA TYR A 53 7.07 4.49 5.45
C TYR A 53 8.01 4.87 4.30
N ALA A 54 9.26 4.41 4.39
CA ALA A 54 10.33 4.77 3.48
C ALA A 54 10.15 4.21 2.06
N VAL A 55 9.50 3.05 1.91
CA VAL A 55 9.32 2.43 0.60
C VAL A 55 8.08 3.01 -0.09
N GLU A 56 8.26 3.52 -1.31
CA GLU A 56 7.21 4.05 -2.16
C GLU A 56 7.15 3.30 -3.51
N TRP A 57 5.96 2.80 -3.84
CA TRP A 57 5.63 2.43 -5.22
C TRP A 57 4.60 3.35 -5.84
N HIS A 58 4.72 3.52 -7.13
CA HIS A 58 3.85 4.30 -8.00
C HIS A 58 3.72 3.63 -9.37
N ALA A 59 2.82 4.11 -10.22
CA ALA A 59 2.52 3.51 -11.52
C ALA A 59 3.74 3.16 -12.41
N LYS A 60 4.87 3.88 -12.28
CA LYS A 60 6.09 3.64 -13.07
C LYS A 60 7.00 2.52 -12.54
N ASN A 61 7.00 2.22 -11.24
CA ASN A 61 7.94 1.28 -10.62
C ASN A 61 7.27 0.04 -10.02
N ILE A 62 5.95 0.06 -9.78
CA ILE A 62 5.23 -1.07 -9.18
C ILE A 62 5.38 -2.35 -10.00
N LYS A 63 5.59 -2.26 -11.32
CA LYS A 63 5.87 -3.43 -12.18
C LYS A 63 7.16 -4.16 -11.80
N GLN A 64 8.14 -3.46 -11.22
CA GLN A 64 9.42 -4.02 -10.78
C GLN A 64 9.40 -4.47 -9.32
N ALA A 65 8.34 -4.17 -8.56
CA ALA A 65 8.21 -4.58 -7.17
C ALA A 65 8.26 -6.11 -7.02
N PRO A 66 8.84 -6.64 -5.92
CA PRO A 66 8.88 -8.07 -5.65
C PRO A 66 7.49 -8.70 -5.74
N MET A 67 7.41 -9.93 -6.27
CA MET A 67 6.12 -10.63 -6.42
C MET A 67 5.41 -10.82 -5.09
N LEU A 68 6.16 -11.13 -4.03
CA LEU A 68 5.63 -11.23 -2.67
C LEU A 68 4.92 -9.94 -2.28
N MET A 69 5.54 -8.80 -2.53
CA MET A 69 4.96 -7.53 -2.12
C MET A 69 3.71 -7.15 -2.89
N LYS A 70 3.65 -7.46 -4.19
CA LYS A 70 2.43 -7.30 -4.98
C LYS A 70 1.30 -8.20 -4.46
N HIS A 71 1.64 -9.44 -4.07
CA HIS A 71 0.70 -10.36 -3.44
C HIS A 71 0.16 -9.82 -2.12
N LEU A 72 1.06 -9.32 -1.26
CA LEU A 72 0.69 -8.69 0.01
C LEU A 72 -0.21 -7.47 -0.19
N ALA A 73 0.08 -6.63 -1.19
CA ALA A 73 -0.71 -5.44 -1.51
C ALA A 73 -2.10 -5.75 -2.12
N GLY A 74 -2.29 -6.95 -2.68
CA GLY A 74 -3.55 -7.37 -3.30
C GLY A 74 -4.06 -6.38 -4.35
N LYS A 75 -5.32 -5.94 -4.23
CA LYS A 75 -5.93 -4.97 -5.16
C LYS A 75 -5.18 -3.63 -5.26
N TYR A 76 -4.43 -3.25 -4.22
CA TYR A 76 -3.66 -2.00 -4.21
C TYR A 76 -2.32 -2.10 -4.96
N ALA A 77 -1.95 -3.28 -5.47
CA ALA A 77 -0.79 -3.45 -6.35
C ALA A 77 -1.03 -2.90 -7.77
N VAL A 78 -2.28 -2.60 -8.13
CA VAL A 78 -2.65 -2.04 -9.44
C VAL A 78 -2.81 -0.53 -9.31
N LEU A 79 -1.73 0.21 -9.60
CA LEU A 79 -1.68 1.66 -9.40
C LEU A 79 -1.92 2.43 -10.71
N SER A 80 -2.84 3.37 -10.67
CA SER A 80 -3.05 4.38 -11.71
C SER A 80 -2.20 5.63 -11.50
N LYS A 81 -2.30 6.59 -12.43
CA LYS A 81 -1.53 7.86 -12.38
C LYS A 81 -1.75 8.58 -11.03
N LYS A 82 -0.65 9.02 -10.40
CA LYS A 82 -0.59 9.69 -9.09
C LYS A 82 -1.01 8.85 -7.87
N GLN A 83 -1.45 7.60 -8.05
CA GLN A 83 -1.63 6.68 -6.93
C GLN A 83 -0.29 6.13 -6.48
N ARG A 84 -0.18 5.89 -5.18
CA ARG A 84 1.04 5.38 -4.57
C ARG A 84 0.72 4.34 -3.51
N LEU A 85 1.69 3.50 -3.22
CA LEU A 85 1.64 2.51 -2.15
C LEU A 85 2.89 2.67 -1.28
N TYR A 86 2.70 2.69 0.03
CA TYR A 86 3.74 2.91 1.02
C TYR A 86 3.76 1.78 2.05
N TYR A 87 4.95 1.44 2.54
CA TYR A 87 5.12 0.53 3.67
C TYR A 87 6.45 0.77 4.40
N SER A 88 6.55 0.25 5.62
CA SER A 88 7.79 0.31 6.42
C SER A 88 8.82 -0.69 5.90
N GLU A 89 10.08 -0.28 5.79
CA GLU A 89 11.21 -1.15 5.38
C GLU A 89 11.70 -2.05 6.52
N GLU A 90 11.25 -1.83 7.76
CA GLU A 90 11.71 -2.56 8.96
C GLU A 90 11.45 -4.08 8.92
N THR A 91 10.58 -4.54 8.01
CA THR A 91 10.21 -5.95 7.89
C THR A 91 10.21 -6.40 6.44
N GLU A 92 10.73 -7.60 6.19
CA GLU A 92 10.62 -8.26 4.88
C GLU A 92 9.16 -8.59 4.50
N ARG A 93 8.25 -8.58 5.48
CA ARG A 93 6.82 -8.80 5.30
C ARG A 93 6.04 -7.82 6.21
N PRO A 94 5.61 -6.66 5.69
CA PRO A 94 4.85 -5.71 6.48
C PRO A 94 3.46 -6.27 6.81
N ASP A 95 2.96 -5.97 8.00
CA ASP A 95 1.60 -6.32 8.41
C ASP A 95 0.53 -5.45 7.75
N VAL A 96 0.87 -4.19 7.50
CA VAL A 96 0.00 -3.17 6.91
C VAL A 96 0.72 -2.41 5.82
N MET A 97 -0.04 -1.88 4.87
CA MET A 97 0.45 -0.94 3.87
C MET A 97 -0.51 0.24 3.75
N LEU A 98 -0.01 1.37 3.26
CA LEU A 98 -0.79 2.59 3.07
C LEU A 98 -0.92 2.92 1.58
N ALA A 99 -2.15 2.88 1.06
CA ALA A 99 -2.47 3.32 -0.29
C ALA A 99 -2.80 4.82 -0.30
N TRP A 100 -2.20 5.56 -1.23
CA TRP A 100 -2.44 6.98 -1.48
C TRP A 100 -3.24 7.17 -2.76
N TRP A 101 -4.36 7.88 -2.69
CA TRP A 101 -5.34 7.95 -3.76
C TRP A 101 -5.88 9.37 -3.98
N PRO A 102 -5.34 10.11 -4.96
CA PRO A 102 -5.93 11.36 -5.41
C PRO A 102 -7.24 11.09 -6.16
N TRP A 103 -8.27 11.87 -5.88
CA TRP A 103 -9.57 11.75 -6.55
C TRP A 103 -9.54 12.47 -7.90
N GLY A 104 -10.37 12.02 -8.84
CA GLY A 104 -10.34 12.51 -10.23
C GLY A 104 -10.61 14.01 -10.38
N HIS A 105 -11.35 14.61 -9.46
CA HIS A 105 -11.66 16.04 -9.43
C HIS A 105 -10.53 16.91 -8.83
N GLY A 106 -9.43 16.30 -8.37
CA GLY A 106 -8.22 17.02 -7.96
C GLY A 106 -8.24 17.71 -6.59
N ALA A 107 -9.41 17.90 -5.97
CA ALA A 107 -9.54 18.62 -4.69
C ALA A 107 -9.40 17.71 -3.46
N THR A 108 -9.60 16.41 -3.60
CA THR A 108 -9.56 15.45 -2.49
C THR A 108 -8.48 14.41 -2.71
N VAL A 109 -7.78 14.09 -1.63
CA VAL A 109 -6.90 12.92 -1.54
C VAL A 109 -7.43 12.03 -0.43
N SER A 110 -7.32 10.71 -0.62
CA SER A 110 -7.49 9.77 0.48
C SER A 110 -6.26 8.90 0.70
N VAL A 111 -6.03 8.56 1.96
CA VAL A 111 -5.10 7.50 2.37
C VAL A 111 -5.90 6.35 2.97
N ARG A 112 -5.46 5.12 2.66
CA ARG A 112 -6.05 3.90 3.20
C ARG A 112 -4.96 3.04 3.82
N LEU A 113 -5.05 2.78 5.11
CA LEU A 113 -4.20 1.83 5.80
C LEU A 113 -4.93 0.50 5.90
N PHE A 114 -4.33 -0.55 5.35
CA PHE A 114 -4.99 -1.85 5.20
C PHE A 114 -4.06 -2.99 5.63
N MET A 115 -4.66 -4.08 6.11
CA MET A 115 -3.95 -5.34 6.35
C MET A 115 -3.49 -5.94 5.03
N VAL A 116 -2.22 -6.36 4.95
CA VAL A 116 -1.76 -7.10 3.78
C VAL A 116 -2.48 -8.44 3.63
N SER A 117 -2.45 -9.01 2.42
CA SER A 117 -2.96 -10.35 2.18
C SER A 117 -2.32 -11.38 3.12
N GLN A 118 -3.17 -12.16 3.77
CA GLN A 118 -2.78 -13.29 4.62
C GLN A 118 -2.76 -14.61 3.84
N GLU A 119 -3.16 -14.59 2.56
CA GLU A 119 -3.15 -15.78 1.72
C GLU A 119 -1.71 -16.28 1.52
N PRO A 120 -1.49 -17.61 1.46
CA PRO A 120 -0.18 -18.18 1.15
C PRO A 120 0.36 -17.62 -0.17
N PHE A 121 1.59 -17.10 -0.13
CA PHE A 121 2.25 -16.64 -1.34
C PHE A 121 2.80 -17.85 -2.12
N VAL A 122 2.26 -18.08 -3.31
CA VAL A 122 2.78 -19.09 -4.24
C VAL A 122 3.55 -18.38 -5.35
N SER A 123 4.87 -18.43 -5.29
CA SER A 123 5.72 -17.88 -6.35
C SER A 123 5.50 -18.65 -7.65
N LYS A 124 4.83 -18.02 -8.62
CA LYS A 124 4.85 -18.50 -10.01
C LYS A 124 6.25 -18.27 -10.59
N ARG A 125 7.18 -19.19 -10.34
CA ARG A 125 8.42 -19.22 -11.13
C ARG A 125 7.99 -19.44 -12.58
N PRO A 126 8.44 -18.62 -13.55
CA PRO A 126 8.32 -19.03 -14.93
C PRO A 126 9.13 -20.32 -15.05
N LEU A 127 8.47 -21.44 -15.35
CA LEU A 127 9.18 -22.60 -15.88
C LEU A 127 9.95 -22.06 -17.08
N LEU A 128 11.28 -21.98 -16.97
CA LEU A 128 12.15 -21.84 -18.12
C LEU A 128 11.70 -22.92 -19.10
N LYS A 129 11.05 -22.52 -20.19
CA LYS A 129 10.80 -23.41 -21.30
C LYS A 129 12.18 -23.86 -21.79
N ARG A 130 12.56 -25.10 -21.48
CA ARG A 130 13.66 -25.82 -22.11
C ARG A 130 13.38 -25.90 -23.61
N ILE A 131 13.82 -24.89 -24.33
CA ILE A 131 14.03 -24.87 -25.78
C ILE A 131 15.45 -24.30 -25.85
N PHE A 132 16.50 -25.10 -26.02
CA PHE A 132 16.77 -25.93 -27.17
C PHE A 132 17.37 -27.28 -26.76
N ALA A 133 16.59 -28.34 -26.91
CA ALA A 133 17.12 -29.65 -27.27
C ALA A 133 16.77 -29.85 -28.75
N PHE A 134 17.74 -30.32 -29.53
CA PHE A 134 17.66 -30.63 -30.97
C PHE A 134 17.66 -29.45 -31.94
N LEU A 135 18.86 -28.96 -32.23
CA LEU A 135 19.26 -28.80 -33.63
C LEU A 135 20.42 -29.77 -33.86
N LYS A 136 20.19 -30.72 -34.75
CA LYS A 136 21.14 -31.69 -35.30
C LYS A 136 21.60 -31.14 -36.65
#